data_AF-A0AA39YMT3-F1
#
_entry.id   AF-A0AA39YMT3-F1
#
_cell.length_a   1.000
_cell.length_b   1.000
_cell.length_c   1.000
_cell.angle_alpha   90.00
_cell.angle_beta   90.00
_cell.angle_gamma   90.00
#
_symmetry.space_group_name_H-M   'P 1'
#
loop_
_entity.id
_entity.type
_entity.pdbx_description
1 polymer ?
#
loop_
_entity_poly.entity_id
_entity_poly.type
_entity_poly.pdbx_seq_one_letter_code
_entity_poly.pdbx_strand_id
1 'polypeptide(L)'
;ASPNSGRSSVKDQGYRSRNLAANGICMRAQDEPFPEHIASVVDMARKKRDSPEPSPDDVYRDRELGDLEMKGAHESKVESYFKDRVFPKPSEKNGLGRDDKLPMSRHAVPSSAETTLRVSNPAPDMLYGYSDDAFPNQLKQLFSMGDEPVANSQLLMYPFFAIEFKGEGGSLWVATNQCLGGSASCVNIVERLNRQLKACKGSTVKPIDSTAFSIAMSGTEARLYVSWKHSDLDHSDLDYYVQKVRSFCLQEPQDYIEFRKHVKNIVDWGMDQRLKDIRESLDTLW
;
A
#
# COMPACT_ATOMS: atom_id res chain seq x y z
N ALA A 1 18.46 34.96 2.06
CA ALA A 1 18.38 33.73 1.25
C ALA A 1 19.63 32.90 1.52
N SER A 2 19.44 31.68 2.04
CA SER A 2 20.41 30.58 1.99
C SER A 2 19.59 29.30 1.74
N PRO A 3 19.83 28.57 0.63
CA PRO A 3 19.09 27.36 0.28
C PRO A 3 19.77 26.08 0.80
N ASN A 4 18.99 25.00 0.91
CA ASN A 4 19.36 23.60 1.21
C ASN A 4 19.80 23.27 2.65
N SER A 5 19.30 22.23 3.32
CA SER A 5 19.19 20.84 2.85
C SER A 5 17.91 20.13 3.30
N GLY A 6 17.22 19.47 2.36
CA GLY A 6 16.14 18.51 2.60
C GLY A 6 16.60 17.29 3.40
N ARG A 7 16.63 17.41 4.73
CA ARG A 7 16.65 16.24 5.61
C ARG A 7 15.32 15.54 5.43
N SER A 8 15.34 14.36 4.81
CA SER A 8 14.15 13.53 4.59
C SER A 8 13.38 13.37 5.90
N SER A 9 12.23 14.04 6.02
CA SER A 9 11.52 14.17 7.30
C SER A 9 11.05 12.83 7.85
N VAL A 10 10.91 11.80 7.00
CA VAL A 10 10.62 10.42 7.41
C VAL A 10 11.68 9.80 8.33
N LYS A 11 12.88 10.39 8.43
CA LYS A 11 13.92 9.96 9.37
C LYS A 11 13.78 10.58 10.76
N ASP A 12 13.00 11.65 10.88
CA ASP A 12 12.80 12.36 12.14
C ASP A 12 11.97 11.49 13.09
N GLN A 13 12.40 11.37 14.35
CA GLN A 13 11.71 10.59 15.37
C GLN A 13 10.29 11.11 15.63
N GLY A 14 10.10 12.43 15.54
CA GLY A 14 8.80 13.09 15.69
C GLY A 14 7.99 13.16 14.39
N TYR A 15 8.40 12.49 13.30
CA TYR A 15 7.66 12.55 12.03
C TYR A 15 6.22 12.03 12.16
N ARG A 16 6.03 10.93 12.90
CA ARG A 16 4.69 10.34 13.11
C ARG A 16 3.79 11.26 13.93
N SER A 17 4.28 11.75 15.07
CA SER A 17 3.49 12.57 16.00
C SER A 17 3.31 14.02 15.55
N ARG A 18 4.12 14.51 14.59
CA ARG A 18 4.00 15.86 14.03
C ARG A 18 3.41 15.82 12.63
N ASN A 19 4.20 15.41 11.63
CA ASN A 19 3.82 15.51 10.23
C ASN A 19 2.65 14.60 9.87
N LEU A 20 2.68 13.33 10.26
CA LEU A 20 1.61 12.38 9.92
C LEU A 20 0.32 12.72 10.69
N ALA A 21 0.40 12.84 12.02
CA ALA A 21 -0.75 13.17 12.86
C ALA A 21 -1.41 14.51 12.49
N ALA A 22 -0.64 15.57 12.19
CA ALA A 22 -1.21 16.85 11.77
C ALA A 22 -1.91 16.79 10.40
N ASN A 23 -1.70 15.72 9.63
CA ASN A 23 -2.42 15.45 8.38
C ASN A 23 -3.38 14.25 8.52
N GLY A 24 -3.75 13.90 9.76
CA GLY A 24 -4.74 12.87 10.09
C GLY A 24 -4.27 11.43 9.89
N ILE A 25 -2.98 11.19 9.65
CA ILE A 25 -2.42 9.83 9.50
C ILE A 25 -1.95 9.32 10.86
N CYS A 26 -2.65 8.31 11.38
CA CYS A 26 -2.48 7.79 12.73
C CYS A 26 -2.13 6.29 12.72
N MET A 27 -1.01 5.94 13.36
CA MET A 27 -0.64 4.53 13.55
C MET A 27 -1.26 4.00 14.85
N ARG A 28 -2.14 3.01 14.75
CA ARG A 28 -2.81 2.36 15.90
C ARG A 28 -1.91 1.30 16.55
N ALA A 29 -2.18 1.00 17.82
CA ALA A 29 -1.51 -0.09 18.49
C ALA A 29 -1.92 -1.45 17.90
N GLN A 30 -1.03 -2.43 17.97
CA GLN A 30 -1.23 -3.73 17.31
C GLN A 30 -2.31 -4.57 18.02
N ASP A 31 -2.47 -4.40 19.33
CA ASP A 31 -3.41 -5.11 20.19
C ASP A 31 -4.84 -4.56 20.12
N GLU A 32 -5.03 -3.37 19.54
CA GLU A 32 -6.37 -2.84 19.29
C GLU A 32 -7.10 -3.69 18.24
N PRO A 33 -8.40 -3.96 18.41
CA PRO A 33 -9.15 -4.70 17.39
C PRO A 33 -9.27 -3.90 16.09
N PHE A 34 -9.20 -4.63 14.97
CA PHE A 34 -9.58 -4.10 13.68
C PHE A 34 -11.09 -3.81 13.65
N PRO A 35 -11.54 -2.71 13.01
CA PRO A 35 -12.94 -2.57 12.64
C PRO A 35 -13.39 -3.76 11.77
N GLU A 36 -14.65 -4.15 11.84
CA GLU A 36 -15.17 -5.38 11.21
C GLU A 36 -14.86 -5.48 9.70
N HIS A 37 -15.01 -4.39 8.96
CA HIS A 37 -14.69 -4.35 7.53
C HIS A 37 -13.19 -4.59 7.27
N ILE A 38 -12.31 -4.02 8.10
CA ILE A 38 -10.86 -4.24 8.01
C ILE A 38 -10.46 -5.65 8.43
N ALA A 39 -11.09 -6.19 9.49
CA ALA A 39 -10.86 -7.55 9.93
C ALA A 39 -11.14 -8.55 8.79
N SER A 40 -12.22 -8.35 8.04
CA SER A 40 -12.59 -9.19 6.89
C SER A 40 -11.53 -9.18 5.78
N VAL A 41 -10.97 -8.01 5.45
CA VAL A 41 -9.90 -7.89 4.45
C VAL A 41 -8.58 -8.47 4.95
N VAL A 42 -8.24 -8.28 6.23
CA VAL A 42 -7.06 -8.88 6.85
C VAL A 42 -7.17 -10.41 6.91
N ASP A 43 -8.34 -10.95 7.23
CA ASP A 43 -8.57 -12.39 7.25
C ASP A 43 -8.53 -12.99 5.85
N MET A 44 -9.00 -12.26 4.83
CA MET A 44 -8.74 -12.61 3.42
C MET A 44 -7.24 -12.73 3.15
N ALA A 45 -6.43 -11.76 3.57
CA ALA A 45 -4.98 -11.79 3.37
C ALA A 45 -4.30 -12.99 4.05
N ARG A 46 -4.91 -13.52 5.12
CA ARG A 46 -4.43 -14.70 5.88
C ARG A 46 -4.89 -16.05 5.34
N LYS A 47 -5.84 -16.07 4.39
CA LYS A 47 -6.43 -17.32 3.87
C LYS A 47 -5.36 -18.28 3.37
N LYS A 48 -5.62 -19.58 3.58
CA LYS A 48 -4.84 -20.65 2.95
C LYS A 48 -4.97 -20.55 1.43
N ARG A 49 -3.92 -20.98 0.72
CA ARG A 49 -3.87 -20.96 -0.75
C ARG A 49 -3.56 -22.36 -1.26
N ASP A 50 -4.11 -22.66 -2.43
CA ASP A 50 -3.81 -23.90 -3.18
C ASP A 50 -2.72 -23.68 -4.24
N SER A 51 -2.21 -22.45 -4.37
CA SER A 51 -1.15 -22.13 -5.32
C SER A 51 0.18 -22.80 -4.93
N PRO A 52 1.03 -23.20 -5.87
CA PRO A 52 2.34 -23.78 -5.54
C PRO A 52 3.17 -22.89 -4.60
N GLU A 53 3.65 -23.52 -3.53
CA GLU A 53 4.50 -22.94 -2.49
C GLU A 53 5.85 -23.68 -2.45
N PRO A 54 6.97 -22.97 -2.17
CA PRO A 54 8.23 -23.66 -1.90
C PRO A 54 8.06 -24.54 -0.66
N SER A 55 8.70 -25.71 -0.66
CA SER A 55 8.76 -26.50 0.57
C SER A 55 9.65 -25.81 1.61
N PRO A 56 9.47 -26.10 2.92
CA PRO A 56 10.38 -25.59 3.94
C PRO A 56 11.86 -25.90 3.66
N ASP A 57 12.15 -27.07 3.10
CA ASP A 57 13.50 -27.48 2.71
C ASP A 57 14.05 -26.69 1.52
N ASP A 58 13.19 -26.22 0.62
CA ASP A 58 13.62 -25.35 -0.49
C ASP A 58 14.01 -23.97 0.03
N VAL A 59 13.23 -23.42 0.98
CA VAL A 59 13.55 -22.14 1.62
C VAL A 59 14.84 -22.26 2.44
N TYR A 60 14.98 -23.33 3.23
CA TYR A 60 16.18 -23.55 4.05
C TYR A 60 17.45 -23.69 3.20
N ARG A 61 17.34 -24.29 2.00
CA ARG A 61 18.47 -24.46 1.08
C ARG A 61 18.67 -23.28 0.12
N ASP A 62 17.85 -22.25 0.21
CA ASP A 62 17.98 -21.04 -0.61
C ASP A 62 19.21 -20.23 -0.16
N ARG A 63 20.31 -20.42 -0.89
CA ARG A 63 21.57 -19.71 -0.63
C ARG A 63 21.47 -18.21 -0.89
N GLU A 64 20.62 -17.79 -1.82
CA GLU A 64 20.45 -16.35 -2.12
C GLU A 64 19.76 -15.66 -0.94
N LEU A 65 18.74 -16.30 -0.34
CA LEU A 65 18.07 -15.84 0.88
C LEU A 65 19.01 -15.81 2.08
N GLY A 66 19.77 -16.90 2.30
CA GLY A 66 20.74 -16.97 3.39
C GLY A 66 21.86 -15.93 3.27
N ASP A 67 22.27 -15.62 2.03
CA ASP A 67 23.26 -14.58 1.76
C ASP A 67 22.76 -13.17 2.11
N LEU A 68 21.44 -12.91 2.06
CA LEU A 68 20.89 -11.60 2.47
C LEU A 68 21.08 -11.33 3.96
N GLU A 69 21.08 -12.37 4.79
CA GLU A 69 21.35 -12.29 6.23
C GLU A 69 22.86 -12.30 6.51
N MET A 70 23.57 -13.32 6.02
CA MET A 70 24.94 -13.61 6.45
C MET A 70 25.98 -12.62 5.95
N LYS A 71 25.80 -12.10 4.74
CA LYS A 71 26.78 -11.19 4.11
C LYS A 71 26.34 -9.73 4.18
N GLY A 72 25.12 -9.49 4.64
CA GLY A 72 24.41 -8.27 4.37
C GLY A 72 24.12 -8.08 2.87
N ALA A 73 23.21 -7.17 2.57
CA ALA A 73 22.84 -6.87 1.20
C ALA A 73 22.50 -5.39 1.02
N HIS A 74 22.97 -4.80 -0.07
CA HIS A 74 22.45 -3.52 -0.51
C HIS A 74 20.95 -3.62 -0.85
N GLU A 75 20.24 -2.50 -0.71
CA GLU A 75 18.79 -2.41 -0.92
C GLU A 75 18.37 -2.97 -2.29
N SER A 76 19.15 -2.71 -3.34
CA SER A 76 18.89 -3.23 -4.69
C SER A 76 18.95 -4.77 -4.79
N LYS A 77 19.82 -5.42 -4.01
CA LYS A 77 19.92 -6.89 -3.97
C LYS A 77 18.73 -7.49 -3.22
N VAL A 78 18.33 -6.88 -2.11
CA VAL A 78 17.11 -7.25 -1.36
C VAL A 78 15.89 -7.13 -2.28
N GLU A 79 15.73 -5.97 -2.91
CA GLU A 79 14.66 -5.68 -3.85
C GLU A 79 14.59 -6.69 -4.99
N SER A 80 15.71 -6.97 -5.67
CA SER A 80 15.77 -7.93 -6.77
C SER A 80 15.34 -9.33 -6.34
N TYR A 81 15.84 -9.83 -5.20
CA TYR A 81 15.52 -11.16 -4.71
C TYR A 81 14.01 -11.31 -4.47
N PHE A 82 13.41 -10.38 -3.72
CA PHE A 82 11.99 -10.50 -3.38
C PHE A 82 11.06 -10.19 -4.56
N LYS A 83 11.45 -9.27 -5.46
CA LYS A 83 10.69 -8.97 -6.68
C LYS A 83 10.47 -10.21 -7.55
N ASP A 84 11.46 -11.08 -7.64
CA ASP A 84 11.38 -12.26 -8.48
C ASP A 84 10.74 -13.48 -7.78
N ARG A 85 10.87 -13.58 -6.45
CA ARG A 85 10.47 -14.79 -5.70
C ARG A 85 9.12 -14.67 -4.99
N VAL A 86 8.76 -13.47 -4.56
CA VAL A 86 7.60 -13.22 -3.69
C VAL A 86 6.53 -12.40 -4.39
N PHE A 87 6.90 -11.30 -5.03
CA PHE A 87 5.96 -10.33 -5.56
C PHE A 87 5.49 -10.69 -6.98
N PRO A 88 4.17 -10.86 -7.22
CA PRO A 88 3.65 -11.18 -8.56
C PRO A 88 4.02 -10.11 -9.60
N LYS A 89 4.42 -10.54 -10.80
CA LYS A 89 4.64 -9.64 -11.93
C LYS A 89 3.29 -9.30 -12.57
N PRO A 90 3.01 -8.02 -12.88
CA PRO A 90 1.94 -7.64 -13.79
C PRO A 90 1.94 -8.48 -15.07
N SER A 91 0.76 -8.77 -15.60
CA SER A 91 0.63 -9.35 -16.93
C SER A 91 -0.30 -8.46 -17.75
N GLU A 92 -0.06 -8.34 -19.05
CA GLU A 92 -0.90 -7.52 -19.94
C GLU A 92 -2.38 -7.93 -19.94
N LYS A 93 -2.72 -9.12 -19.44
CA LYS A 93 -4.06 -9.71 -19.56
C LYS A 93 -4.97 -9.50 -18.34
N ASN A 94 -4.47 -8.97 -17.23
CA ASN A 94 -5.25 -8.90 -15.98
C ASN A 94 -5.47 -7.47 -15.45
N GLY A 95 -4.99 -6.43 -16.15
CA GLY A 95 -5.13 -5.03 -15.74
C GLY A 95 -4.37 -4.66 -14.46
N LEU A 96 -3.61 -5.59 -13.86
CA LEU A 96 -2.75 -5.29 -12.72
C LEU A 96 -1.60 -4.42 -13.20
N GLY A 97 -1.45 -3.24 -12.62
CA GLY A 97 -0.29 -2.37 -12.84
C GLY A 97 0.70 -2.46 -11.68
N ARG A 98 1.98 -2.25 -11.98
CA ARG A 98 3.01 -2.05 -10.96
C ARG A 98 4.05 -1.06 -11.44
N ASP A 99 4.27 -0.02 -10.65
CA ASP A 99 5.34 0.93 -10.86
C ASP A 99 6.37 0.85 -9.74
N ASP A 100 7.64 0.99 -10.11
CA ASP A 100 8.76 0.88 -9.20
C ASP A 100 9.45 2.25 -9.08
N LYS A 101 9.61 2.75 -7.84
CA LYS A 101 10.35 4.00 -7.51
C LYS A 101 9.82 5.27 -8.17
N LEU A 102 8.55 5.30 -8.53
CA LEU A 102 7.89 6.51 -9.04
C LEU A 102 7.27 7.31 -7.90
N PRO A 103 7.56 8.63 -7.81
CA PRO A 103 6.89 9.50 -6.87
C PRO A 103 5.38 9.51 -7.11
N MET A 104 4.61 9.42 -6.02
CA MET A 104 3.18 9.63 -6.09
C MET A 104 2.87 11.10 -6.39
N SER A 105 1.83 11.34 -7.17
CA SER A 105 1.31 12.66 -7.49
C SER A 105 0.94 13.42 -6.22
N ARG A 106 1.27 14.72 -6.17
CA ARG A 106 1.08 15.49 -4.93
C ARG A 106 -0.37 15.57 -4.47
N HIS A 107 -1.32 15.51 -5.41
CA HIS A 107 -2.74 15.51 -5.08
C HIS A 107 -3.16 14.24 -4.32
N ALA A 108 -2.50 13.10 -4.53
CA ALA A 108 -2.83 11.84 -3.87
C ALA A 108 -2.44 11.87 -2.38
N VAL A 109 -1.45 12.69 -2.02
CA VAL A 109 -0.92 12.75 -0.66
C VAL A 109 -1.89 13.49 0.27
N PRO A 110 -2.33 12.89 1.39
CA PRO A 110 -3.16 13.57 2.37
C PRO A 110 -2.54 14.88 2.85
N SER A 111 -3.36 15.92 2.93
CA SER A 111 -2.93 17.23 3.42
C SER A 111 -4.06 17.94 4.15
N SER A 112 -3.80 18.39 5.37
CA SER A 112 -4.70 19.31 6.08
C SER A 112 -4.38 20.77 5.72
N ALA A 113 -5.42 21.59 5.58
CA ALA A 113 -5.30 23.04 5.40
C ALA A 113 -4.89 23.75 6.71
N GLU A 114 -5.06 23.09 7.85
CA GLU A 114 -4.85 23.65 9.19
C GLU A 114 -3.38 23.60 9.64
N THR A 115 -2.50 22.97 8.86
CA THR A 115 -1.08 22.80 9.21
C THR A 115 -0.13 23.12 8.06
N THR A 116 1.04 23.63 8.40
CA THR A 116 2.17 23.79 7.47
C THR A 116 3.07 22.55 7.43
N LEU A 117 2.92 21.62 8.38
CA LEU A 117 3.65 20.36 8.41
C LEU A 117 3.15 19.46 7.29
N ARG A 118 4.04 19.05 6.39
CA ARG A 118 3.68 18.25 5.22
C ARG A 118 4.07 16.78 5.41
N VAL A 119 3.21 15.89 4.93
CA VAL A 119 3.60 14.51 4.63
C VAL A 119 4.64 14.53 3.51
N SER A 120 5.74 13.80 3.70
CA SER A 120 6.76 13.60 2.67
C SER A 120 6.13 12.97 1.44
N ASN A 121 6.47 13.47 0.24
CA ASN A 121 5.92 12.93 -0.99
C ASN A 121 6.35 11.46 -1.15
N PRO A 122 5.43 10.47 -1.12
CA PRO A 122 5.81 9.07 -1.21
C PRO A 122 6.42 8.75 -2.56
N ALA A 123 7.37 7.84 -2.57
CA ALA A 123 7.93 7.23 -3.78
C ALA A 123 8.22 5.76 -3.47
N PRO A 124 7.17 4.91 -3.41
CA PRO A 124 7.33 3.52 -3.03
C PRO A 124 8.31 2.79 -3.95
N ASP A 125 9.11 1.89 -3.39
CA ASP A 125 10.02 1.06 -4.20
C ASP A 125 9.25 0.13 -5.15
N MET A 126 8.03 -0.26 -4.73
CA MET A 126 7.01 -0.87 -5.59
C MET A 126 5.62 -0.40 -5.17
N LEU A 127 4.78 -0.11 -6.16
CA LEU A 127 3.39 0.26 -5.97
C LEU A 127 2.51 -0.55 -6.91
N TYR A 128 1.59 -1.35 -6.37
CA TYR A 128 0.55 -2.00 -7.16
C TYR A 128 -0.72 -1.15 -7.22
N GLY A 129 -1.31 -1.15 -8.41
CA GLY A 129 -2.59 -0.55 -8.73
C GLY A 129 -3.10 -1.15 -10.03
N TYR A 130 -3.74 -0.35 -10.86
CA TYR A 130 -4.34 -0.81 -12.10
C TYR A 130 -3.87 0.02 -13.30
N SER A 131 -3.70 -0.63 -14.44
CA SER A 131 -3.60 0.05 -15.74
C SER A 131 -4.99 0.43 -16.27
N ASP A 132 -5.03 1.16 -17.36
CA ASP A 132 -6.25 1.46 -18.13
C ASP A 132 -6.94 0.20 -18.67
N ASP A 133 -6.19 -0.86 -19.00
CA ASP A 133 -6.73 -2.17 -19.37
C ASP A 133 -7.64 -2.77 -18.28
N ALA A 134 -7.49 -2.34 -17.03
CA ALA A 134 -8.37 -2.74 -15.95
C ALA A 134 -9.75 -2.08 -16.02
N PHE A 135 -10.02 -1.15 -16.93
CA PHE A 135 -11.27 -0.39 -16.98
C PHE A 135 -11.85 -0.28 -18.40
N PRO A 136 -12.04 -1.40 -19.11
CA PRO A 136 -12.37 -1.37 -20.55
C PRO A 136 -13.69 -0.66 -20.85
N ASN A 137 -14.64 -0.68 -19.91
CA ASN A 137 -15.96 -0.05 -20.08
C ASN A 137 -16.07 1.30 -19.35
N GLN A 138 -15.08 1.67 -18.53
CA GLN A 138 -15.12 2.83 -17.64
C GLN A 138 -14.16 3.95 -18.06
N LEU A 139 -13.46 3.82 -19.20
CA LEU A 139 -12.48 4.82 -19.66
C LEU A 139 -13.08 6.23 -19.75
N LYS A 140 -14.32 6.38 -20.22
CA LYS A 140 -14.99 7.69 -20.34
C LYS A 140 -15.18 8.35 -18.96
N GLN A 141 -15.59 7.56 -17.97
CA GLN A 141 -15.77 8.00 -16.60
C GLN A 141 -14.43 8.41 -15.99
N LEU A 142 -13.39 7.59 -16.17
CA LEU A 142 -12.04 7.90 -15.71
C LEU A 142 -11.50 9.19 -16.33
N PHE A 143 -11.67 9.40 -17.64
CA PHE A 143 -11.26 10.66 -18.29
C PHE A 143 -12.00 11.88 -17.72
N SER A 144 -13.28 11.74 -17.36
CA SER A 144 -14.04 12.84 -16.75
C SER A 144 -13.56 13.19 -15.35
N MET A 145 -12.92 12.25 -14.65
CA MET A 145 -12.34 12.44 -13.31
C MET A 145 -10.95 13.08 -13.33
N GLY A 146 -10.35 13.27 -14.52
CA GLY A 146 -9.01 13.84 -14.67
C GLY A 146 -7.95 13.03 -13.92
N ASP A 147 -7.15 13.70 -13.10
CA ASP A 147 -6.04 13.08 -12.37
C ASP A 147 -6.48 12.40 -11.06
N GLU A 148 -7.74 12.52 -10.63
CA GLU A 148 -8.19 11.98 -9.34
C GLU A 148 -7.92 10.49 -9.09
N PRO A 149 -8.07 9.58 -10.08
CA PRO A 149 -7.80 8.16 -9.87
C PRO A 149 -6.31 7.81 -9.94
N VAL A 150 -5.44 8.74 -10.37
CA VAL A 150 -4.07 8.48 -10.79
C VAL A 150 -3.07 8.68 -9.65
N ALA A 151 -2.24 7.66 -9.42
CA ALA A 151 -1.21 7.68 -8.39
C ALA A 151 0.06 8.43 -8.78
N ASN A 152 0.45 8.41 -10.05
CA ASN A 152 1.77 8.90 -10.50
C ASN A 152 1.79 9.25 -12.00
N SER A 153 2.98 9.60 -12.51
CA SER A 153 3.17 10.01 -13.91
C SER A 153 3.00 8.91 -14.96
N GLN A 154 2.92 7.64 -14.57
CA GLN A 154 2.65 6.51 -15.48
C GLN A 154 1.17 6.09 -15.45
N LEU A 155 0.30 6.94 -14.87
CA LEU A 155 -1.14 6.74 -14.88
C LEU A 155 -1.60 5.48 -14.12
N LEU A 156 -0.82 4.99 -13.15
CA LEU A 156 -1.24 3.88 -12.30
C LEU A 156 -2.46 4.28 -11.46
N MET A 157 -3.58 3.60 -11.63
CA MET A 157 -4.85 3.99 -11.02
C MET A 157 -5.18 3.19 -9.76
N TYR A 158 -5.89 3.84 -8.83
CA TYR A 158 -6.42 3.28 -7.57
C TYR A 158 -5.47 2.28 -6.88
N PRO A 159 -4.23 2.71 -6.55
CA PRO A 159 -3.24 1.83 -5.96
C PRO A 159 -3.73 1.25 -4.63
N PHE A 160 -3.24 0.06 -4.28
CA PHE A 160 -3.71 -0.68 -3.10
C PHE A 160 -2.61 -1.39 -2.32
N PHE A 161 -1.37 -1.42 -2.84
CA PHE A 161 -0.29 -2.11 -2.16
C PHE A 161 1.07 -1.43 -2.39
N ALA A 162 1.64 -0.85 -1.34
CA ALA A 162 2.92 -0.13 -1.38
C ALA A 162 4.03 -0.89 -0.63
N ILE A 163 5.22 -1.00 -1.22
CA ILE A 163 6.34 -1.74 -0.64
C ILE A 163 7.56 -0.84 -0.57
N GLU A 164 8.26 -0.91 0.56
CA GLU A 164 9.51 -0.22 0.86
C GLU A 164 10.57 -1.25 1.29
N PHE A 165 11.67 -1.32 0.54
CA PHE A 165 12.80 -2.17 0.84
C PHE A 165 13.87 -1.38 1.60
N LYS A 166 14.67 -2.08 2.38
CA LYS A 166 15.87 -1.55 3.00
C LYS A 166 17.00 -2.56 2.90
N GLY A 167 18.18 -2.08 2.53
CA GLY A 167 19.42 -2.85 2.63
C GLY A 167 19.92 -2.95 4.07
N GLU A 168 21.07 -3.60 4.24
CA GLU A 168 21.83 -3.60 5.47
C GLU A 168 22.16 -2.17 5.93
N GLY A 169 22.01 -1.90 7.23
CA GLY A 169 22.14 -0.56 7.81
C GLY A 169 20.95 0.38 7.49
N GLY A 170 20.03 -0.05 6.64
CA GLY A 170 18.77 0.64 6.38
C GLY A 170 17.81 0.53 7.55
N SER A 171 17.06 1.59 7.81
CA SER A 171 16.15 1.66 8.96
C SER A 171 14.74 1.23 8.59
N LEU A 172 14.28 0.11 9.15
CA LEU A 172 12.86 -0.29 9.03
C LEU A 172 11.91 0.74 9.67
N TRP A 173 12.37 1.57 10.60
CA TRP A 173 11.59 2.71 11.09
C TRP A 173 11.27 3.71 9.98
N VAL A 174 12.29 4.03 9.17
CA VAL A 174 12.14 4.93 8.01
C VAL A 174 11.25 4.28 6.96
N ALA A 175 11.47 3.00 6.63
CA ALA A 175 10.60 2.26 5.72
C ALA A 175 9.15 2.27 6.17
N THR A 176 8.89 2.01 7.47
CA THR A 176 7.53 2.13 8.02
C THR A 176 6.98 3.54 7.82
N ASN A 177 7.75 4.60 8.09
CA ASN A 177 7.27 5.98 7.90
C ASN A 177 6.93 6.31 6.44
N GLN A 178 7.69 5.74 5.50
CA GLN A 178 7.39 5.84 4.07
C GLN A 178 6.11 5.08 3.72
N CYS A 179 5.94 3.85 4.23
CA CYS A 179 4.72 3.07 4.09
C CYS A 179 3.49 3.82 4.59
N LEU A 180 3.55 4.46 5.77
CA LEU A 180 2.42 5.22 6.33
C LEU A 180 1.95 6.33 5.37
N GLY A 181 2.87 7.05 4.74
CA GLY A 181 2.54 8.09 3.76
C GLY A 181 2.03 7.50 2.44
N GLY A 182 2.68 6.44 1.94
CA GLY A 182 2.32 5.78 0.69
C GLY A 182 0.93 5.14 0.75
N SER A 183 0.66 4.33 1.77
CA SER A 183 -0.63 3.65 1.92
C SER A 183 -1.77 4.62 2.23
N ALA A 184 -1.55 5.67 3.03
CA ALA A 184 -2.56 6.71 3.23
C ALA A 184 -2.89 7.46 1.93
N SER A 185 -1.89 7.64 1.04
CA SER A 185 -2.11 8.21 -0.29
C SER A 185 -2.94 7.28 -1.18
N CYS A 186 -2.73 5.95 -1.09
CA CYS A 186 -3.57 4.97 -1.75
C CYS A 186 -5.04 5.04 -1.28
N VAL A 187 -5.25 5.08 0.05
CA VAL A 187 -6.58 5.23 0.64
C VAL A 187 -7.25 6.53 0.13
N ASN A 188 -6.52 7.65 0.15
CA ASN A 188 -7.04 8.94 -0.26
C ASN A 188 -7.51 9.00 -1.72
N ILE A 189 -6.86 8.26 -2.63
CA ILE A 189 -7.29 8.16 -4.03
C ILE A 189 -8.68 7.52 -4.12
N VAL A 190 -8.92 6.41 -3.41
CA VAL A 190 -10.26 5.76 -3.41
C VAL A 190 -11.29 6.61 -2.68
N GLU A 191 -10.90 7.29 -1.60
CA GLU A 191 -11.79 8.17 -0.86
C GLU A 191 -12.29 9.37 -1.66
N ARG A 192 -11.55 9.82 -2.68
CA ARG A 192 -12.05 10.80 -3.66
C ARG A 192 -13.23 10.23 -4.45
N LEU A 193 -13.11 9.00 -4.94
CA LEU A 193 -14.21 8.30 -5.60
C LEU A 193 -15.41 8.13 -4.65
N ASN A 194 -15.19 7.71 -3.41
CA ASN A 194 -16.25 7.62 -2.40
C ASN A 194 -16.97 8.95 -2.15
N ARG A 195 -16.26 10.09 -2.18
CA ARG A 195 -16.88 11.42 -2.07
C ARG A 195 -17.73 11.76 -3.29
N GLN A 196 -17.29 11.42 -4.49
CA GLN A 196 -18.08 11.61 -5.71
C GLN A 196 -19.36 10.76 -5.69
N LEU A 197 -19.24 9.47 -5.30
CA LEU A 197 -20.36 8.55 -5.17
C LEU A 197 -21.43 9.07 -4.18
N LYS A 198 -21.00 9.62 -3.04
CA LYS A 198 -21.90 10.25 -2.05
C LYS A 198 -22.60 11.49 -2.58
N ALA A 199 -21.98 12.23 -3.50
CA ALA A 199 -22.57 13.42 -4.11
C ALA A 199 -23.63 13.07 -5.17
N CYS A 200 -23.60 11.87 -5.73
CA CYS A 200 -24.61 11.38 -6.68
C CYS A 200 -25.94 11.12 -5.95
N LYS A 201 -26.96 11.91 -6.26
CA LYS A 201 -28.29 11.89 -5.59
C LYS A 201 -29.17 10.69 -5.96
N GLY A 202 -28.63 9.68 -6.65
CA GLY A 202 -29.36 8.52 -7.15
C GLY A 202 -28.93 7.23 -6.45
N SER A 203 -29.82 6.71 -5.60
CA SER A 203 -29.74 5.39 -4.92
C SER A 203 -28.66 5.20 -3.85
N THR A 204 -28.85 4.15 -3.05
CA THR A 204 -28.05 3.72 -1.90
C THR A 204 -26.66 3.25 -2.35
N VAL A 205 -25.80 4.18 -2.78
CA VAL A 205 -24.45 3.82 -3.23
C VAL A 205 -23.63 3.35 -2.04
N LYS A 206 -23.19 2.08 -2.10
CA LYS A 206 -22.29 1.52 -1.09
C LYS A 206 -20.90 2.12 -1.30
N PRO A 207 -20.25 2.68 -0.26
CA PRO A 207 -18.87 3.09 -0.36
C PRO A 207 -17.98 1.92 -0.75
N ILE A 208 -16.98 2.19 -1.59
CA ILE A 208 -15.91 1.25 -1.93
C ILE A 208 -15.00 1.12 -0.71
N ASP A 209 -14.51 -0.09 -0.48
CA ASP A 209 -13.44 -0.31 0.48
C ASP A 209 -12.14 0.41 0.03
N SER A 210 -11.76 1.45 0.76
CA SER A 210 -10.55 2.23 0.50
C SER A 210 -9.29 1.63 1.10
N THR A 211 -9.36 0.41 1.65
CA THR A 211 -8.22 -0.27 2.28
C THR A 211 -7.03 -0.36 1.34
N ALA A 212 -5.85 -0.09 1.89
CA ALA A 212 -4.57 -0.30 1.24
C ALA A 212 -3.62 -1.07 2.17
N PHE A 213 -2.80 -1.95 1.60
CA PHE A 213 -1.75 -2.64 2.32
C PHE A 213 -0.40 -1.96 2.11
N SER A 214 0.52 -2.18 3.04
CA SER A 214 1.92 -1.83 2.81
C SER A 214 2.90 -2.76 3.52
N ILE A 215 4.10 -2.87 2.96
CA ILE A 215 5.21 -3.65 3.54
C ILE A 215 6.43 -2.76 3.71
N ALA A 216 6.96 -2.74 4.93
CA ALA A 216 8.32 -2.29 5.19
C ALA A 216 9.19 -3.53 5.41
N MET A 217 10.22 -3.74 4.59
CA MET A 217 11.04 -4.95 4.69
C MET A 217 12.53 -4.74 4.44
N SER A 218 13.33 -5.67 4.96
CA SER A 218 14.76 -5.82 4.70
C SER A 218 15.05 -7.20 4.11
N GLY A 219 16.33 -7.57 4.03
CA GLY A 219 16.74 -8.94 3.73
C GLY A 219 16.27 -9.97 4.75
N THR A 220 15.91 -9.55 5.97
CA THR A 220 15.66 -10.46 7.11
C THR A 220 14.29 -10.33 7.77
N GLU A 221 13.65 -9.18 7.69
CA GLU A 221 12.34 -8.95 8.31
C GLU A 221 11.39 -8.31 7.31
N ALA A 222 10.14 -8.78 7.27
CA ALA A 222 9.04 -8.07 6.61
C ALA A 222 7.97 -7.68 7.62
N ARG A 223 7.47 -6.45 7.54
CA ARG A 223 6.38 -5.92 8.38
C ARG A 223 5.21 -5.54 7.49
N LEU A 224 4.11 -6.26 7.63
CA LEU A 224 2.87 -6.01 6.90
C LEU A 224 1.95 -5.08 7.69
N TYR A 225 1.41 -4.08 7.01
CA TYR A 225 0.47 -3.12 7.55
C TYR A 225 -0.78 -3.04 6.68
N VAL A 226 -1.89 -2.64 7.30
CA VAL A 226 -3.15 -2.30 6.63
C VAL A 226 -3.52 -0.86 6.98
N SER A 227 -4.05 -0.12 6.00
CA SER A 227 -4.43 1.28 6.13
C SER A 227 -5.83 1.51 5.60
N TRP A 228 -6.60 2.37 6.26
CA TRP A 228 -7.98 2.68 5.90
C TRP A 228 -8.38 4.08 6.40
N LYS A 229 -9.49 4.60 5.91
CA LYS A 229 -10.12 5.81 6.48
C LYS A 229 -11.15 5.40 7.52
N HIS A 230 -11.12 5.99 8.72
CA HIS A 230 -12.19 5.79 9.68
C HIS A 230 -13.48 6.46 9.21
N SER A 231 -14.63 5.87 9.55
CA SER A 231 -15.94 6.33 9.12
C SER A 231 -16.16 7.83 9.35
N ASP A 232 -16.82 8.51 8.42
CA ASP A 232 -17.17 9.94 8.48
C ASP A 232 -18.20 10.31 9.58
N LEU A 233 -18.43 9.42 10.56
CA LEU A 233 -19.32 9.67 11.70
C LEU A 233 -18.63 10.50 12.80
N ASP A 234 -17.30 10.48 12.86
CA ASP A 234 -16.53 11.44 13.64
C ASP A 234 -16.21 12.65 12.76
N HIS A 235 -16.37 13.85 13.30
CA HIS A 235 -16.24 15.14 12.61
C HIS A 235 -14.81 15.49 12.12
N SER A 236 -13.97 14.48 11.88
CA SER A 236 -12.61 14.59 11.36
C SER A 236 -12.55 14.08 9.92
N ASP A 237 -12.44 15.00 8.97
CA ASP A 237 -12.45 14.69 7.52
C ASP A 237 -11.21 13.91 7.03
N LEU A 238 -10.20 13.67 7.90
CA LEU A 238 -8.87 13.17 7.50
C LEU A 238 -8.33 12.00 8.34
N ASP A 239 -9.14 11.26 9.10
CA ASP A 239 -8.62 10.17 9.93
C ASP A 239 -8.22 8.92 9.11
N TYR A 240 -6.97 8.88 8.64
CA TYR A 240 -6.34 7.71 8.05
C TYR A 240 -5.67 6.88 9.14
N TYR A 241 -6.16 5.67 9.38
CA TYR A 241 -5.54 4.75 10.31
C TYR A 241 -4.62 3.78 9.61
N VAL A 242 -3.54 3.41 10.29
CA VAL A 242 -2.64 2.35 9.87
C VAL A 242 -2.37 1.43 11.06
N GLN A 243 -2.41 0.13 10.83
CA GLN A 243 -2.15 -0.85 11.87
C GLN A 243 -1.31 -2.01 11.34
N LYS A 244 -0.40 -2.50 12.18
CA LYS A 244 0.45 -3.64 11.85
C LYS A 244 -0.38 -4.92 11.87
N VAL A 245 -0.32 -5.68 10.77
CA VAL A 245 -0.97 -6.99 10.66
C VAL A 245 -0.09 -8.08 11.26
N ARG A 246 1.20 -8.11 10.86
CA ARG A 246 2.17 -9.13 11.29
C ARG A 246 3.61 -8.72 10.93
N SER A 247 4.60 -9.27 11.66
CA SER A 247 6.01 -9.34 11.24
C SER A 247 6.35 -10.78 10.84
N PHE A 248 7.28 -10.93 9.92
CA PHE A 248 7.79 -12.21 9.45
C PHE A 248 9.32 -12.22 9.51
N CYS A 249 9.89 -13.27 10.09
CA CYS A 249 11.33 -13.57 10.01
C CYS A 249 11.60 -14.33 8.71
N LEU A 250 12.26 -13.70 7.74
CA LEU A 250 12.28 -14.20 6.35
C LEU A 250 13.20 -15.42 6.15
N GLN A 251 14.07 -15.69 7.11
CA GLN A 251 15.00 -16.83 7.14
C GLN A 251 14.34 -18.06 7.73
N GLU A 252 13.26 -17.89 8.48
CA GLU A 252 12.47 -18.97 9.02
C GLU A 252 11.54 -19.49 7.92
N PRO A 253 11.66 -20.76 7.48
CA PRO A 253 10.92 -21.25 6.33
C PRO A 253 9.40 -21.06 6.41
N GLN A 254 8.84 -21.25 7.60
CA GLN A 254 7.39 -21.08 7.82
C GLN A 254 6.95 -19.62 7.68
N ASP A 255 7.70 -18.68 8.25
CA ASP A 255 7.37 -17.26 8.15
C ASP A 255 7.58 -16.72 6.72
N TYR A 256 8.59 -17.22 5.99
CA TYR A 256 8.78 -16.90 4.57
C TYR A 256 7.59 -17.36 3.71
N ILE A 257 7.16 -18.61 3.89
CA ILE A 257 6.02 -19.18 3.16
C ILE A 257 4.75 -18.40 3.49
N GLU A 258 4.50 -18.15 4.78
CA GLU A 258 3.36 -17.35 5.23
C GLU A 258 3.40 -15.92 4.68
N PHE A 259 4.55 -15.26 4.67
CA PHE A 259 4.73 -13.93 4.09
C PHE A 259 4.35 -13.93 2.60
N ARG A 260 4.90 -14.87 1.83
CA ARG A 260 4.60 -15.02 0.40
C ARG A 260 3.11 -15.25 0.16
N LYS A 261 2.45 -16.03 1.02
CA LYS A 261 1.01 -16.27 0.97
C LYS A 261 0.21 -14.98 1.16
N HIS A 262 0.56 -14.15 2.16
CA HIS A 262 -0.10 -12.86 2.39
C HIS A 262 0.03 -11.93 1.19
N VAL A 263 1.25 -11.79 0.64
CA VAL A 263 1.51 -10.96 -0.55
C VAL A 263 0.61 -11.37 -1.71
N LYS A 264 0.52 -12.67 -2.00
CA LYS A 264 -0.30 -13.17 -3.10
C LYS A 264 -1.80 -12.99 -2.85
N ASN A 265 -2.27 -13.24 -1.64
CA ASN A 265 -3.69 -13.03 -1.28
C ASN A 265 -4.10 -11.57 -1.47
N ILE A 266 -3.24 -10.62 -1.06
CA ILE A 266 -3.49 -9.19 -1.21
C ILE A 266 -3.58 -8.81 -2.70
N VAL A 267 -2.65 -9.30 -3.53
CA VAL A 267 -2.66 -9.02 -4.97
C VAL A 267 -3.90 -9.62 -5.63
N ASP A 268 -4.28 -10.85 -5.29
CA ASP A 268 -5.48 -11.48 -5.83
C ASP A 268 -6.76 -10.75 -5.44
N TRP A 269 -6.89 -10.33 -4.18
CA TRP A 269 -8.01 -9.49 -3.74
C TRP A 269 -8.07 -8.16 -4.49
N GLY A 270 -6.90 -7.55 -4.72
CA GLY A 270 -6.79 -6.36 -5.54
C GLY A 270 -7.31 -6.57 -6.96
N MET A 271 -7.00 -7.71 -7.58
CA MET A 271 -7.42 -8.04 -8.96
C MET A 271 -8.87 -8.54 -9.06
N ASP A 272 -9.44 -9.06 -7.98
CA ASP A 272 -10.77 -9.66 -7.95
C ASP A 272 -11.78 -8.68 -7.33
N GLN A 273 -12.18 -8.93 -6.07
CA GLN A 273 -13.25 -8.22 -5.40
C GLN A 273 -13.06 -6.69 -5.43
N ARG A 274 -11.86 -6.19 -5.12
CA ARG A 274 -11.63 -4.74 -5.07
C ARG A 274 -11.78 -4.07 -6.44
N LEU A 275 -11.20 -4.65 -7.49
CA LEU A 275 -11.31 -4.10 -8.84
C LEU A 275 -12.75 -4.14 -9.34
N LYS A 276 -13.48 -5.21 -9.04
CA LYS A 276 -14.91 -5.33 -9.35
C LYS A 276 -15.72 -4.21 -8.68
N ASP A 277 -15.52 -3.98 -7.38
CA ASP A 277 -16.26 -2.94 -6.64
C ASP A 277 -15.99 -1.53 -7.18
N ILE A 278 -14.75 -1.24 -7.60
CA ILE A 278 -14.39 0.04 -8.23
C ILE A 278 -15.09 0.18 -9.59
N ARG A 279 -15.06 -0.85 -10.43
CA ARG A 279 -15.74 -0.84 -11.75
C ARG A 279 -17.23 -0.61 -11.61
N GLU A 280 -17.89 -1.37 -10.75
CA GLU A 280 -19.32 -1.24 -10.48
C GLU A 280 -19.67 0.18 -9.98
N SER A 281 -18.82 0.75 -9.13
CA SER A 281 -19.03 2.12 -8.65
C SER A 281 -18.85 3.17 -9.74
N LEU A 282 -17.85 3.02 -10.62
CA LEU A 282 -17.67 3.91 -11.76
C LEU A 282 -18.87 3.84 -12.73
N ASP A 283 -19.47 2.66 -12.89
CA ASP A 283 -20.69 2.47 -13.69
C ASP A 283 -21.91 3.18 -13.08
N THR A 284 -21.91 3.45 -11.77
CA THR A 284 -23.01 4.21 -11.11
C THR A 284 -22.88 5.73 -11.21
N LEU A 285 -21.69 6.26 -11.49
CA LEU A 285 -21.47 7.70 -11.54
C LEU A 285 -22.13 8.38 -12.76
N TRP A 286 -22.55 7.61 -13.78
CA TRP A 286 -23.06 8.14 -15.04
C TRP A 286 -24.10 7.26 -15.72
#